data_AF-A0A1V4TF00-F1
#
_entry.id   AF-A0A1V4TF00-F1
#
_cell.length_a   1.000
_cell.length_b   1.000
_cell.length_c   1.000
_cell.angle_alpha   90.00
_cell.angle_beta   90.00
_cell.angle_gamma   90.00
#
_symmetry.space_group_name_H-M   'P 1'
#
loop_
_entity.id
_entity.type
_entity.pdbx_description
1 polymer ?
#
loop_
_entity_poly.entity_id
_entity_poly.type
_entity_poly.pdbx_seq_one_letter_code
_entity_poly.pdbx_strand_id
1 'polypeptide(L)'
;MGELQERQTEFQKQCKTAYAEIMKILEDKYCWKCPMHSTSTQSRCRELHSGRLLHEALEDGTIDQLVETGVPSVEMEALIIQMLKKMIKRQGGMQREKTIILKVEAEQNADLTPDSWIKTKVNPKHVRSGDEILVPDEQLDHPLLGAYALVAGFPFQIARVHKTWHEGNFWYVETDNQRTLPLESVFGILIEVFEGD
;
A
#
# COMPACT_ATOMS: atom_id res chain seq x y z
N MET A 1 -25.13 -16.30 -2.28
CA MET A 1 -24.91 -15.04 -1.53
C MET A 1 -25.19 -15.17 -0.03
N GLY A 2 -26.16 -15.97 0.43
CA GLY A 2 -26.48 -16.13 1.86
C GLY A 2 -25.31 -16.59 2.73
N GLU A 3 -24.64 -17.67 2.36
CA GLU A 3 -23.50 -18.23 3.13
C GLU A 3 -22.34 -17.25 3.29
N LEU A 4 -22.05 -16.43 2.27
CA LEU A 4 -21.01 -15.39 2.35
C LEU A 4 -21.39 -14.29 3.34
N GLN A 5 -22.66 -13.91 3.38
CA GLN A 5 -23.17 -12.90 4.30
C GLN A 5 -23.21 -13.43 5.75
N GLU A 6 -23.52 -14.71 5.92
CA GLU A 6 -23.44 -15.40 7.21
C GLU A 6 -22.00 -15.45 7.73
N ARG A 7 -21.03 -15.85 6.88
CA ARG A 7 -19.61 -15.82 7.25
C ARG A 7 -19.10 -14.42 7.58
N GLN A 8 -19.54 -13.41 6.82
CA GLN A 8 -19.20 -12.01 7.13
C GLN A 8 -19.76 -11.60 8.50
N THR A 9 -21.00 -11.96 8.81
CA THR A 9 -21.64 -11.64 10.10
C THR A 9 -20.93 -12.32 11.27
N GLU A 10 -20.55 -13.59 11.09
CA GLU A 10 -19.79 -14.32 12.12
C GLU A 10 -18.40 -13.73 12.32
N PHE A 11 -17.69 -13.39 11.23
CA PHE A 11 -16.40 -12.71 11.34
C PHE A 11 -16.51 -11.36 12.05
N GLN A 12 -17.54 -10.56 11.73
CA GLN A 12 -17.80 -9.30 12.44
C GLN A 12 -18.00 -9.50 13.96
N LYS A 13 -18.64 -10.59 14.37
CA LYS A 13 -18.80 -10.94 15.78
C LYS A 13 -17.45 -11.29 16.43
N GLN A 14 -16.62 -12.08 15.74
CA GLN A 14 -15.27 -12.42 16.18
C GLN A 14 -14.39 -11.16 16.33
N CYS A 15 -14.44 -10.24 15.36
CA CYS A 15 -13.74 -8.95 15.45
C CYS A 15 -14.19 -8.13 16.65
N LYS A 16 -15.50 -8.08 16.96
CA LYS A 16 -16.01 -7.35 18.13
C LYS A 16 -15.47 -7.92 19.45
N THR A 17 -15.43 -9.25 19.57
CA THR A 17 -14.86 -9.92 20.74
C THR A 17 -13.37 -9.62 20.87
N ALA A 18 -12.59 -9.82 19.80
CA ALA A 18 -11.16 -9.55 19.79
C ALA A 18 -10.85 -8.08 20.12
N TYR A 19 -11.62 -7.14 19.55
CA TYR A 19 -11.49 -5.72 19.86
C TYR A 19 -11.67 -5.43 21.37
N ALA A 20 -12.72 -5.99 21.98
CA ALA A 20 -12.97 -5.81 23.41
C ALA A 20 -11.85 -6.39 24.29
N GLU A 21 -11.30 -7.54 23.91
CA GLU A 21 -10.17 -8.17 24.59
C GLU A 21 -8.89 -7.33 24.49
N ILE A 22 -8.56 -6.84 23.28
CA ILE A 22 -7.40 -5.96 23.06
C ILE A 22 -7.55 -4.68 23.89
N MET A 23 -8.73 -4.05 23.85
CA MET A 23 -9.00 -2.83 24.63
C MET A 23 -8.75 -3.04 26.13
N LYS A 24 -9.18 -4.19 26.68
CA LYS A 24 -8.92 -4.56 28.07
C LYS A 24 -7.44 -4.76 28.36
N ILE A 25 -6.73 -5.47 27.48
CA ILE A 25 -5.27 -5.66 27.60
C ILE A 25 -4.54 -4.31 27.59
N LEU A 26 -4.92 -3.40 26.70
CA LEU A 26 -4.32 -2.06 26.61
C LEU A 26 -4.59 -1.22 27.85
N GLU A 27 -5.80 -1.31 28.41
CA GLU A 27 -6.15 -0.67 29.68
C GLU A 27 -5.26 -1.19 30.83
N ASP A 28 -5.20 -2.51 30.97
CA ASP A 28 -4.55 -3.18 32.10
C ASP A 28 -3.02 -3.07 32.05
N LYS A 29 -2.40 -3.13 30.86
CA LYS A 29 -0.94 -3.27 30.72
C LYS A 29 -0.20 -2.02 30.27
N TYR A 30 -0.85 -1.15 29.50
CA TYR A 30 -0.17 -0.07 28.78
C TYR A 30 -0.65 1.32 29.19
N CYS A 31 -1.96 1.48 29.43
CA CYS A 31 -2.54 2.80 29.68
C CYS A 31 -2.02 3.42 30.98
N TRP A 32 -1.90 2.67 32.07
CA TRP A 32 -1.37 3.20 33.34
C TRP A 32 0.12 3.59 33.29
N LYS A 33 0.89 3.04 32.35
CA LYS A 33 2.30 3.40 32.10
C LYS A 33 2.44 4.58 31.13
N CYS A 34 1.35 5.02 30.51
CA CYS A 34 1.37 6.09 29.52
C CYS A 34 1.49 7.47 30.21
N PRO A 35 2.44 8.33 29.78
CA PRO A 35 2.53 9.71 30.27
C PRO A 35 1.22 10.50 30.09
N MET A 36 0.42 10.14 29.09
CA MET A 36 -0.89 10.75 28.79
C MET A 36 -2.09 9.93 29.31
N HIS A 37 -1.91 9.06 30.32
CA HIS A 37 -2.99 8.21 30.84
C HIS A 37 -4.23 9.02 31.29
N SER A 38 -4.02 10.21 31.87
CA SER A 38 -5.07 11.10 32.36
C SER A 38 -5.92 11.73 31.25
N THR A 39 -5.44 11.76 30.01
CA THR A 39 -6.17 12.26 28.83
C THR A 39 -6.47 11.16 27.81
N SER A 40 -6.25 9.89 28.18
CA SER A 40 -6.45 8.72 27.31
C SER A 40 -7.87 8.59 26.73
N THR A 41 -8.87 9.00 27.50
CA THR A 41 -10.29 8.99 27.08
C THR A 41 -10.62 10.03 26.02
N GLN A 42 -9.81 11.07 25.90
CA GLN A 42 -9.95 12.13 24.90
C GLN A 42 -9.12 11.82 23.64
N SER A 43 -7.93 11.26 23.82
CA SER A 43 -7.01 10.94 22.71
C SER A 43 -7.38 9.68 21.93
N ARG A 44 -8.25 8.81 22.47
CA ARG A 44 -8.73 7.57 21.80
C ARG A 44 -7.59 6.65 21.33
N CYS A 45 -6.45 6.69 22.02
CA CYS A 45 -5.25 5.98 21.62
C CYS A 45 -5.42 4.45 21.62
N ARG A 46 -6.24 3.91 22.53
CA ARG A 46 -6.54 2.49 22.62
C ARG A 46 -7.37 2.02 21.45
N GLU A 47 -8.38 2.81 21.07
CA GLU A 47 -9.24 2.53 19.93
C GLU A 47 -8.45 2.55 18.63
N LEU A 48 -7.57 3.55 18.44
CA LEU A 48 -6.64 3.61 17.30
C LEU A 48 -5.73 2.37 17.26
N HIS A 49 -5.08 2.03 18.37
CA HIS A 49 -4.14 0.92 18.42
C HIS A 49 -4.84 -0.44 18.20
N SER A 50 -6.02 -0.63 18.79
CA SER A 50 -6.83 -1.84 18.61
C SER A 50 -7.31 -1.99 17.17
N GLY A 51 -7.75 -0.88 16.55
CA GLY A 51 -8.13 -0.85 15.15
C GLY A 51 -6.96 -1.23 14.23
N ARG A 52 -5.78 -0.66 14.48
CA ARG A 52 -4.55 -1.00 13.75
C ARG A 52 -4.22 -2.49 13.86
N LEU A 53 -4.15 -3.04 15.07
CA LEU A 53 -3.80 -4.46 15.29
C LEU A 53 -4.77 -5.42 14.60
N LEU A 54 -6.08 -5.13 14.65
CA LEU A 54 -7.06 -5.97 13.97
C LEU A 54 -6.96 -5.87 12.44
N HIS A 55 -6.57 -4.71 11.93
CA HIS A 55 -6.35 -4.54 10.49
C HIS A 55 -5.11 -5.28 10.01
N GLU A 56 -3.98 -5.13 10.72
CA GLU A 56 -2.73 -5.86 10.47
C GLU A 56 -2.99 -7.38 10.50
N ALA A 57 -3.65 -7.90 11.54
CA ALA A 57 -3.96 -9.32 11.63
C ALA A 57 -4.88 -9.85 10.51
N LEU A 58 -5.78 -9.02 9.99
CA LEU A 58 -6.61 -9.36 8.83
C LEU A 58 -5.78 -9.45 7.55
N GLU A 59 -4.86 -8.50 7.35
CA GLU A 59 -3.98 -8.48 6.19
C GLU A 59 -3.01 -9.66 6.23
N ASP A 60 -2.33 -9.87 7.37
CA ASP A 60 -1.41 -10.99 7.60
C ASP A 60 -2.10 -12.33 7.38
N GLY A 61 -3.25 -12.56 8.00
CA GLY A 61 -3.98 -13.82 7.82
C GLY A 61 -4.46 -14.06 6.39
N THR A 62 -4.68 -12.99 5.61
CA THR A 62 -5.00 -13.12 4.18
C THR A 62 -3.75 -13.48 3.37
N ILE A 63 -2.63 -12.81 3.65
CA ILE A 63 -1.32 -13.08 3.03
C ILE A 63 -0.90 -14.52 3.29
N ASP A 64 -0.92 -14.96 4.55
CA ASP A 64 -0.55 -16.31 4.96
C ASP A 64 -1.37 -17.36 4.22
N GLN A 65 -2.68 -17.17 4.11
CA GLN A 65 -3.55 -18.11 3.41
C GLN A 65 -3.25 -18.17 1.89
N LEU A 66 -2.90 -17.05 1.27
CA LEU A 66 -2.50 -17.00 -0.14
C LEU A 66 -1.15 -17.70 -0.36
N VAL A 67 -0.20 -17.53 0.57
CA VAL A 67 1.09 -18.22 0.54
C VAL A 67 0.89 -19.74 0.70
N GLU A 68 0.08 -20.17 1.67
CA GLU A 68 -0.23 -21.59 1.89
C GLU A 68 -0.88 -22.26 0.68
N THR A 69 -1.65 -21.50 -0.10
CA THR A 69 -2.30 -22.01 -1.33
C THR A 69 -1.39 -21.96 -2.56
N GLY A 70 -0.14 -21.52 -2.40
CA GLY A 70 0.88 -21.53 -3.44
C GLY A 70 0.81 -20.35 -4.42
N VAL A 71 0.16 -19.24 -4.03
CA VAL A 71 0.09 -18.04 -4.87
C VAL A 71 1.47 -17.36 -4.91
N PRO A 72 2.04 -17.09 -6.10
CA PRO A 72 3.33 -16.39 -6.20
C PRO A 72 3.30 -15.00 -5.58
N SER A 73 4.42 -14.57 -4.98
CA SER A 73 4.52 -13.27 -4.28
C SER A 73 4.09 -12.07 -5.14
N VAL A 74 4.47 -12.03 -6.42
CA VAL A 74 4.13 -10.93 -7.32
C VAL A 74 2.61 -10.91 -7.63
N GLU A 75 1.99 -12.08 -7.73
CA GLU A 75 0.54 -12.19 -7.91
C GLU A 75 -0.22 -11.82 -6.64
N MET A 76 0.30 -12.20 -5.47
CA MET A 76 -0.23 -11.79 -4.17
C MET A 76 -0.23 -10.26 -4.02
N GLU A 77 0.87 -9.59 -4.39
CA GLU A 77 0.97 -8.14 -4.40
C GLU A 77 -0.12 -7.52 -5.31
N ALA A 78 -0.28 -8.07 -6.52
CA ALA A 78 -1.32 -7.63 -7.46
C ALA A 78 -2.75 -7.80 -6.89
N LEU A 79 -3.02 -8.92 -6.21
CA LEU A 79 -4.31 -9.21 -5.58
C LEU A 79 -4.64 -8.21 -4.48
N ILE A 80 -3.69 -7.95 -3.57
CA ILE A 80 -3.87 -7.02 -2.45
C ILE A 80 -4.12 -5.61 -2.99
N ILE A 81 -3.31 -5.15 -3.95
CA ILE A 81 -3.51 -3.85 -4.57
C ILE A 81 -4.91 -3.76 -5.23
N GLN A 82 -5.35 -4.82 -5.90
CA GLN A 82 -6.68 -4.86 -6.49
C GLN A 82 -7.81 -4.84 -5.46
N MET A 83 -7.62 -5.42 -4.27
CA MET A 83 -8.55 -5.28 -3.15
C MET A 83 -8.65 -3.82 -2.69
N LEU A 84 -7.52 -3.14 -2.53
CA LEU A 84 -7.46 -1.71 -2.19
C LEU A 84 -8.18 -0.85 -3.24
N LYS A 85 -7.96 -1.10 -4.54
CA LYS A 85 -8.67 -0.39 -5.62
C LYS A 85 -10.18 -0.57 -5.53
N LYS A 86 -10.66 -1.79 -5.26
CA LYS A 86 -12.08 -2.08 -5.09
C LYS A 86 -12.68 -1.34 -3.89
N MET A 87 -11.93 -1.24 -2.78
CA MET A 87 -12.34 -0.47 -1.60
C MET A 87 -12.49 1.01 -1.92
N ILE A 88 -11.48 1.62 -2.55
CA ILE A 88 -11.52 3.04 -2.97
C ILE A 88 -12.70 3.30 -3.91
N LYS A 89 -12.91 2.44 -4.90
CA LYS A 89 -14.03 2.58 -5.84
C LYS A 89 -15.39 2.53 -5.14
N ARG A 90 -15.57 1.65 -4.14
CA ARG A 90 -16.80 1.59 -3.34
C ARG A 90 -17.08 2.88 -2.57
N GLN A 91 -16.03 3.58 -2.15
CA GLN A 91 -16.13 4.89 -1.49
C GLN A 91 -16.27 6.06 -2.48
N GLY A 92 -16.48 5.77 -3.78
CA GLY A 92 -16.63 6.79 -4.82
C GLY A 92 -15.31 7.34 -5.38
N GLY A 93 -14.17 6.83 -4.93
CA GLY A 93 -12.86 7.23 -5.44
C GLY A 93 -12.64 6.78 -6.89
N MET A 94 -12.04 7.67 -7.70
CA MET A 94 -11.68 7.39 -9.09
C MET A 94 -10.18 7.51 -9.30
N GLN A 95 -9.50 6.38 -9.45
CA GLN A 95 -8.06 6.32 -9.77
C GLN A 95 -7.88 6.44 -11.28
N ARG A 96 -7.89 7.67 -11.77
CA ARG A 96 -7.61 7.98 -13.18
C ARG A 96 -6.11 8.22 -13.35
N GLU A 97 -5.62 7.89 -14.54
CA GLU A 97 -4.32 8.33 -15.01
C GLU A 97 -4.26 9.87 -14.96
N LYS A 98 -3.23 10.41 -14.31
CA LYS A 98 -3.04 11.86 -14.15
C LYS A 98 -1.55 12.18 -14.15
N THR A 99 -1.20 13.34 -14.70
CA THR A 99 0.13 13.92 -14.53
C THR A 99 0.13 14.80 -13.29
N ILE A 100 1.11 14.61 -12.42
CA ILE A 100 1.34 15.44 -11.24
C ILE A 100 2.79 15.94 -11.24
N ILE A 101 3.02 17.03 -10.52
CA ILE A 101 4.34 17.55 -10.20
C ILE A 101 4.44 17.52 -8.68
N LEU A 102 5.50 16.91 -8.14
CA LEU A 102 5.76 16.86 -6.70
C LEU A 102 7.22 17.16 -6.41
N LYS A 103 7.46 17.79 -5.28
CA LYS A 103 8.79 17.96 -4.71
C LYS A 103 9.20 16.65 -4.06
N VAL A 104 10.43 16.20 -4.32
CA VAL A 104 11.02 14.99 -3.76
C VAL A 104 11.88 15.39 -2.58
N GLU A 105 11.56 14.84 -1.42
CA GLU A 105 12.40 14.99 -0.22
C GLU A 105 13.63 14.06 -0.32
N ALA A 106 14.73 14.44 0.32
CA ALA A 106 16.02 13.74 0.18
C ALA A 106 15.96 12.25 0.58
N GLU A 107 15.09 11.91 1.52
CA GLU A 107 14.89 10.54 2.00
C GLU A 107 14.06 9.67 1.03
N GLN A 108 13.34 10.28 0.09
CA GLN A 108 12.51 9.54 -0.86
C GLN A 108 13.28 8.93 -2.02
N ASN A 109 14.40 9.55 -2.41
CA ASN A 109 15.24 9.03 -3.49
C ASN A 109 16.66 9.56 -3.32
N ALA A 110 17.62 8.64 -3.20
CA ALA A 110 19.03 8.97 -2.96
C ALA A 110 19.78 9.45 -4.21
N ASP A 111 19.25 9.18 -5.41
CA ASP A 111 19.90 9.50 -6.70
C ASP A 111 19.51 10.89 -7.22
N LEU A 112 18.43 11.48 -6.70
CA LEU A 112 18.00 12.83 -7.02
C LEU A 112 18.66 13.85 -6.10
N THR A 113 18.91 15.05 -6.62
CA THR A 113 19.37 16.15 -5.78
C THR A 113 18.28 16.50 -4.76
N PRO A 114 18.64 16.81 -3.51
CA PRO A 114 17.68 17.29 -2.51
C PRO A 114 16.85 18.45 -3.09
N ASP A 115 15.57 18.48 -2.77
CA ASP A 115 14.61 19.49 -3.25
C ASP A 115 14.30 19.44 -4.75
N SER A 116 14.70 18.37 -5.46
CA SER A 116 14.27 18.10 -6.84
C SER A 116 12.74 18.05 -6.97
N TRP A 117 12.24 18.49 -8.11
CA TRP A 117 10.85 18.31 -8.50
C TRP A 117 10.77 17.24 -9.59
N ILE A 118 9.79 16.35 -9.48
CA ILE A 118 9.52 15.37 -10.54
C ILE A 118 8.15 15.61 -11.14
N LYS A 119 8.08 15.50 -12.46
CA LYS A 119 6.83 15.38 -13.22
C LYS A 119 6.63 13.92 -13.54
N THR A 120 5.52 13.37 -13.05
CA THR A 120 5.22 11.95 -13.21
C THR A 120 3.77 11.72 -13.61
N LYS A 121 3.54 10.65 -14.35
CA LYS A 121 2.20 10.14 -14.66
C LYS A 121 1.85 9.03 -13.67
N VAL A 122 0.96 9.35 -12.73
CA VAL A 122 0.46 8.40 -11.73
C VAL A 122 -0.75 7.61 -12.25
N ASN A 123 -0.94 6.41 -11.69
CA ASN A 123 -1.95 5.43 -12.13
C ASN A 123 -1.89 5.17 -13.64
N PRO A 124 -0.71 4.86 -14.21
CA PRO A 124 -0.60 4.61 -15.65
C PRO A 124 -1.46 3.41 -16.05
N LYS A 125 -2.18 3.53 -17.17
CA LYS A 125 -2.92 2.39 -17.72
C LYS A 125 -2.02 1.41 -18.47
N HIS A 126 -0.95 1.93 -19.05
CA HIS A 126 0.01 1.19 -19.85
C HIS A 126 1.40 1.78 -19.64
N VAL A 127 2.39 0.91 -19.70
CA VAL A 127 3.82 1.23 -19.67
C VAL A 127 4.47 0.52 -20.85
N ARG A 128 5.45 1.16 -21.50
CA ARG A 128 6.15 0.64 -22.67
C ARG A 128 7.60 0.32 -22.33
N SER A 129 8.19 -0.58 -23.12
CA SER A 129 9.63 -0.83 -23.05
C SER A 129 10.40 0.48 -23.28
N GLY A 130 11.40 0.71 -22.44
CA GLY A 130 12.23 1.92 -22.44
C GLY A 130 11.70 3.06 -21.57
N ASP A 131 10.45 3.02 -21.10
CA ASP A 131 9.90 4.01 -20.15
C ASP A 131 10.68 3.95 -18.84
N GLU A 132 10.89 5.12 -18.23
CA GLU A 132 11.40 5.25 -16.87
C GLU A 132 10.23 5.27 -15.89
N ILE A 133 10.25 4.38 -14.91
CA ILE A 133 9.19 4.21 -13.93
C ILE A 133 9.73 4.38 -12.52
N LEU A 134 8.87 4.87 -11.65
CA LEU A 134 9.13 5.00 -10.22
C LEU A 134 8.64 3.72 -9.53
N VAL A 135 9.52 3.04 -8.80
CA VAL A 135 9.22 1.76 -8.13
C VAL A 135 9.66 1.80 -6.67
N PRO A 136 9.03 1.03 -5.76
CA PRO A 136 9.47 0.96 -4.36
C PRO A 136 10.94 0.59 -4.24
N ASP A 137 11.68 1.25 -3.35
CA ASP A 137 13.10 0.95 -3.12
C ASP A 137 13.31 -0.49 -2.61
N GLU A 138 12.57 -0.83 -1.56
CA GLU A 138 12.54 -2.17 -0.97
C GLU A 138 11.19 -2.86 -1.22
N GLN A 139 11.13 -4.16 -0.94
CA GLN A 139 9.85 -4.86 -0.89
C GLN A 139 9.10 -4.41 0.37
N LEU A 140 7.92 -3.82 0.19
CA LEU A 140 7.08 -3.42 1.30
C LEU A 140 6.49 -4.66 1.98
N ASP A 141 6.46 -4.66 3.32
CA ASP A 141 5.81 -5.71 4.12
C ASP A 141 4.31 -5.84 3.75
N HIS A 142 3.68 -4.71 3.42
CA HIS A 142 2.29 -4.65 2.96
C HIS A 142 2.19 -3.87 1.64
N PRO A 143 1.58 -4.46 0.58
CA PRO A 143 1.41 -3.78 -0.70
C PRO A 143 0.55 -2.51 -0.59
N LEU A 144 1.06 -1.41 -1.13
CA LEU A 144 0.35 -0.15 -1.25
C LEU A 144 0.06 0.17 -2.72
N LEU A 145 -0.93 1.03 -2.94
CA LEU A 145 -1.15 1.61 -4.26
C LEU A 145 0.03 2.53 -4.61
N GLY A 146 0.68 2.29 -5.75
CA GLY A 146 1.89 3.01 -6.09
C GLY A 146 1.75 4.53 -6.06
N ALA A 147 0.67 5.06 -6.66
CA ALA A 147 0.40 6.50 -6.65
C ALA A 147 0.19 7.09 -5.24
N TYR A 148 -0.36 6.30 -4.31
CA TYR A 148 -0.52 6.72 -2.92
C TYR A 148 0.83 6.71 -2.20
N ALA A 149 1.61 5.64 -2.36
CA ALA A 149 2.93 5.50 -1.75
C ALA A 149 3.84 6.68 -2.15
N LEU A 150 3.84 7.06 -3.43
CA LEU A 150 4.61 8.21 -3.91
C LEU A 150 4.24 9.52 -3.21
N VAL A 151 2.93 9.82 -3.12
CA VAL A 151 2.43 11.06 -2.49
C VAL A 151 2.62 11.02 -0.97
N ALA A 152 2.61 9.83 -0.37
CA ALA A 152 2.78 9.63 1.07
C ALA A 152 4.25 9.68 1.53
N GLY A 153 5.21 9.89 0.64
CA GLY A 153 6.62 10.02 1.04
C GLY A 153 7.42 8.72 1.00
N PHE A 154 6.92 7.64 0.39
CA PHE A 154 7.65 6.37 0.41
C PHE A 154 8.91 6.43 -0.47
N PRO A 155 10.03 5.80 -0.03
CA PRO A 155 11.24 5.69 -0.83
C PRO A 155 11.01 4.96 -2.15
N PHE A 156 11.64 5.45 -3.22
CA PHE A 156 11.54 4.87 -4.55
C PHE A 156 12.85 4.94 -5.32
N GLN A 157 12.97 4.07 -6.32
CA GLN A 157 14.03 4.06 -7.34
C GLN A 157 13.45 4.46 -8.69
N ILE A 158 14.30 4.98 -9.58
CA ILE A 158 13.98 5.12 -11.00
C ILE A 158 14.49 3.87 -11.71
N ALA A 159 13.58 3.09 -12.29
CA ALA A 159 13.89 1.88 -13.04
C ALA A 159 13.44 2.00 -14.49
N ARG A 160 14.20 1.42 -15.41
CA ARG A 160 13.81 1.35 -16.82
C ARG A 160 13.06 0.06 -17.11
N VAL A 161 12.01 0.17 -17.92
CA VAL A 161 11.14 -0.95 -18.29
C VAL A 161 11.80 -1.78 -19.39
N HIS A 162 12.03 -3.06 -19.09
CA HIS A 162 12.49 -4.03 -20.07
C HIS A 162 11.34 -4.52 -20.94
N LYS A 163 10.31 -5.11 -20.31
CA LYS A 163 9.11 -5.64 -20.99
C LYS A 163 7.86 -5.48 -20.12
N THR A 164 6.70 -5.51 -20.78
CA THR A 164 5.39 -5.55 -20.13
C THR A 164 4.55 -6.66 -20.74
N TRP A 165 3.78 -7.36 -19.91
CA TRP A 165 2.90 -8.44 -20.36
C TRP A 165 1.66 -8.54 -19.48
N HIS A 166 0.66 -9.25 -19.99
CA HIS A 166 -0.56 -9.56 -19.26
C HIS A 166 -0.61 -11.06 -18.99
N GLU A 167 -0.86 -11.43 -17.74
CA GLU A 167 -0.96 -12.82 -17.31
C GLU A 167 -2.07 -12.94 -16.26
N GLY A 168 -2.95 -13.92 -16.43
CA GLY A 168 -4.17 -14.02 -15.63
C GLY A 168 -5.05 -12.79 -15.77
N ASN A 169 -5.22 -12.04 -14.67
CA ASN A 169 -6.01 -10.81 -14.60
C ASN A 169 -5.16 -9.54 -14.40
N PHE A 170 -3.83 -9.65 -14.45
CA PHE A 170 -2.92 -8.60 -14.04
C PHE A 170 -1.93 -8.24 -15.15
N TRP A 171 -1.52 -6.97 -15.14
CA TRP A 171 -0.41 -6.50 -15.96
C TRP A 171 0.86 -6.51 -15.12
N TYR A 172 1.93 -7.02 -15.70
CA TYR A 172 3.23 -7.08 -15.07
C TYR A 172 4.25 -6.28 -15.87
N VAL A 173 5.23 -5.77 -15.14
CA VAL A 173 6.36 -5.01 -15.65
C VAL A 173 7.63 -5.67 -15.16
N GLU A 174 8.55 -5.95 -16.08
CA GLU A 174 9.91 -6.36 -15.75
C GLU A 174 10.84 -5.20 -16.06
N THR A 175 11.69 -4.86 -15.11
CA THR A 175 12.71 -3.81 -15.25
C THR A 175 14.01 -4.37 -15.80
N ASP A 176 14.91 -3.51 -16.28
CA ASP A 176 16.23 -3.91 -16.78
C ASP A 176 17.07 -4.67 -15.72
N ASN A 177 16.78 -4.45 -14.43
CA ASN A 177 17.38 -5.18 -13.31
C ASN A 177 16.72 -6.55 -13.04
N GLN A 178 15.89 -7.05 -13.97
CA GLN A 178 15.14 -8.31 -13.87
C GLN A 178 14.13 -8.38 -12.70
N ARG A 179 13.79 -7.23 -12.11
CA ARG A 179 12.74 -7.16 -11.09
C ARG A 179 11.38 -7.16 -11.78
N THR A 180 10.51 -8.07 -11.37
CA THR A 180 9.12 -8.13 -11.83
C THR A 180 8.18 -7.54 -10.79
N LEU A 181 7.27 -6.67 -11.24
CA LEU A 181 6.30 -5.98 -10.39
C LEU A 181 4.93 -6.00 -11.07
N PRO A 182 3.82 -6.03 -10.31
CA PRO A 182 2.53 -5.67 -10.88
C PRO A 182 2.53 -4.21 -11.31
N LEU A 183 1.89 -3.90 -12.44
CA LEU A 183 1.79 -2.53 -12.95
C LEU A 183 1.21 -1.58 -11.90
N GLU A 184 0.31 -2.08 -11.07
CA GLU A 184 -0.35 -1.31 -10.03
C GLU A 184 0.54 -0.90 -8.85
N SER A 185 1.69 -1.53 -8.65
CA SER A 185 2.68 -1.11 -7.66
C SER A 185 3.68 -0.10 -8.19
N VAL A 186 3.69 0.17 -9.50
CA VAL A 186 4.45 1.27 -10.09
C VAL A 186 3.90 2.60 -9.58
N PHE A 187 4.78 3.41 -8.99
CA PHE A 187 4.43 4.70 -8.39
C PHE A 187 3.99 5.71 -9.46
N GLY A 188 4.65 5.68 -10.62
CA GLY A 188 4.28 6.43 -11.80
C GLY A 188 5.30 6.25 -12.92
N ILE A 189 5.01 6.80 -14.09
CA ILE A 189 5.98 6.93 -15.20
C ILE A 189 6.64 8.30 -15.06
N LEU A 190 7.97 8.31 -14.94
CA LEU A 190 8.74 9.54 -14.89
C LEU A 190 8.67 10.24 -16.27
N ILE A 191 8.34 11.54 -16.26
CA ILE A 191 8.32 12.36 -17.46
C ILE A 191 9.54 13.27 -17.49
N GLU A 192 9.85 13.90 -16.36
CA GLU A 192 10.87 14.94 -16.27
C GLU A 192 11.29 15.15 -14.80
N VAL A 193 12.55 15.53 -14.60
CA VAL A 193 13.12 15.97 -13.32
C VAL A 193 13.55 17.43 -13.47
N PHE A 194 13.23 18.27 -12.50
CA PHE A 194 13.65 19.66 -12.43
C PHE A 194 14.41 19.89 -11.12
N GLU A 195 15.43 20.72 -11.16
CA GLU A 195 16.09 21.22 -9.95
C GLU A 195 15.27 22.36 -9.35
N GLY A 196 15.19 22.42 -8.02
CA GLY A 196 14.72 23.62 -7.33
C GLY A 196 15.78 24.72 -7.41
N ASP A 197 15.34 25.97 -7.65
CA ASP A 197 16.19 27.16 -7.55
C ASP A 197 16.80 27.35 -6.15
#